data_AF-Q6NBX1-F1
#
_entry.id   AF-Q6NBX1-F1
#
_cell.length_a   1.000
_cell.length_b   1.000
_cell.length_c   1.000
_cell.angle_alpha   90.00
_cell.angle_beta   90.00
_cell.angle_gamma   90.00
#
_symmetry.space_group_name_H-M   'P 1'
#
loop_
_entity.id
_entity.type
_entity.pdbx_description
1 polymer ?
#
loop_
_entity_poly.entity_id
_entity_poly.type
_entity_poly.pdbx_seq_one_letter_code
_entity_poly.pdbx_strand_id
1 'polypeptide(L)' 'MKVADTAPFRNLSPDELEWLAAAEWAQAESLSDAPKGLVMQSATEMHARAKLKRILLSQVPTKH' A
#
# COMPACT_ATOMS: atom_id res chain seq x y z
N MET A 1 26.24 -1.57 -7.64
CA MET A 1 24.80 -1.25 -7.70
C MET A 1 24.12 -2.03 -6.58
N LYS A 2 23.74 -1.38 -5.46
CA LYS A 2 23.12 -2.10 -4.34
C LYS A 2 21.73 -2.56 -4.79
N VAL A 3 21.46 -3.86 -4.67
CA VAL A 3 20.13 -4.45 -4.85
C VAL A 3 19.20 -3.71 -3.91
N ALA A 4 18.26 -2.93 -4.47
CA ALA A 4 17.25 -2.25 -3.68
C ALA A 4 16.44 -3.31 -2.95
N ASP A 5 16.35 -3.13 -1.63
CA ASP A 5 15.73 -4.06 -0.68
C ASP A 5 14.32 -4.45 -1.15
N THR A 6 14.03 -5.75 -1.16
CA THR A 6 13.04 -6.41 -2.02
C THR A 6 11.57 -6.25 -1.61
N ALA A 7 11.19 -5.18 -0.93
CA ALA A 7 9.76 -4.85 -0.76
C ALA A 7 9.57 -3.38 -0.36
N PRO A 8 9.17 -2.49 -1.30
CA PRO A 8 8.94 -1.07 -1.01
C PRO A 8 7.91 -0.83 0.12
N PHE A 9 7.04 -1.80 0.37
CA PHE A 9 5.96 -1.73 1.36
C PHE A 9 6.23 -2.50 2.66
N ARG A 10 7.42 -3.08 2.84
CA ARG A 10 7.73 -3.90 4.02
C ARG A 10 7.74 -3.07 5.30
N ASN A 11 8.39 -1.90 5.25
CA ASN A 11 8.66 -1.05 6.41
C ASN A 11 7.53 -0.08 6.75
N LEU A 12 6.53 0.05 5.87
CA LEU A 12 5.39 0.96 6.09
C LEU A 12 4.35 0.34 7.02
N SER A 13 3.83 1.12 7.95
CA SER A 13 2.66 0.77 8.77
C SER A 13 1.39 0.64 7.92
N PRO A 14 0.32 0.03 8.43
CA PRO A 14 -0.97 -0.01 7.73
C PRO A 14 -1.48 1.39 7.36
N ASP A 15 -1.33 2.37 8.25
CA ASP A 15 -1.85 3.72 8.04
C ASP A 15 -1.05 4.48 6.97
N GLU A 16 0.28 4.33 6.95
CA GLU A 16 1.11 4.88 5.88
C GLU A 16 0.77 4.28 4.51
N LEU A 17 0.47 2.97 4.46
CA LEU A 17 0.05 2.31 3.22
C LEU A 17 -1.31 2.82 2.72
N GLU A 18 -2.25 3.09 3.61
CA GLU A 18 -3.53 3.68 3.21
C GLU A 18 -3.40 5.12 2.75
N TRP A 19 -2.55 5.90 3.42
CA TRP A 19 -2.28 7.27 3.02
C TRP A 19 -1.66 7.34 1.61
N LEU A 20 -0.67 6.47 1.32
CA LEU A 20 -0.07 6.37 -0.01
C LEU A 20 -1.06 5.86 -1.07
N ALA A 21 -1.90 4.87 -0.73
CA ALA A 21 -2.94 4.41 -1.63
C ALA A 21 -3.90 5.57 -1.98
N ALA A 22 -4.36 6.34 -1.01
CA ALA A 22 -5.23 7.49 -1.26
C ALA A 22 -4.57 8.55 -2.16
N ALA A 23 -3.27 8.80 -1.96
CA ALA A 23 -2.51 9.72 -2.80
C ALA A 23 -2.41 9.22 -4.26
N GLU A 24 -2.17 7.93 -4.48
CA GLU A 24 -2.15 7.35 -5.83
C GLU A 24 -3.53 7.37 -6.49
N TRP A 25 -4.62 7.11 -5.75
CA TRP A 25 -5.98 7.25 -6.28
C TRP A 25 -6.27 8.68 -6.75
N ALA A 26 -5.89 9.69 -5.95
CA ALA A 26 -6.03 11.09 -6.34
C ALA A 26 -5.19 11.43 -7.59
N GLN A 27 -3.97 10.88 -7.69
CA GLN A 27 -3.13 11.06 -8.87
C GLN A 27 -3.75 10.42 -10.12
N ALA A 28 -4.43 9.28 -9.99
CA ALA A 28 -5.07 8.59 -11.11
C ALA A 28 -6.19 9.41 -11.78
N GLU A 29 -6.78 10.39 -11.08
CA GLU A 29 -7.77 11.32 -11.67
C GLU A 29 -7.15 12.22 -12.75
N SER A 30 -5.85 12.52 -12.62
CA SER A 30 -5.11 13.36 -13.57
C SER A 30 -4.56 12.60 -14.79
N LEU A 31 -4.70 11.27 -14.82
CA LEU A 31 -4.16 10.40 -15.86
C LEU A 31 -5.26 9.87 -16.80
N SER A 32 -4.87 9.52 -18.03
CA SER A 32 -5.73 8.79 -18.99
C SER A 32 -5.14 7.42 -19.31
N ASP A 33 -5.96 6.54 -19.88
CA ASP A 33 -5.55 5.28 -20.53
C ASP A 33 -4.74 4.33 -19.64
N ALA A 34 -3.70 3.71 -20.20
CA ALA A 34 -2.89 2.69 -19.53
C ALA A 34 -2.20 3.19 -18.24
N PRO A 35 -1.61 4.39 -18.18
CA PRO A 35 -1.04 4.93 -16.94
C PRO A 35 -2.03 5.00 -15.79
N LYS A 36 -3.28 5.42 -16.05
CA LYS A 36 -4.34 5.46 -15.03
C LYS A 36 -4.60 4.08 -14.45
N GLY A 37 -4.74 3.07 -15.32
CA GLY A 37 -4.98 1.68 -14.89
C GLY A 37 -3.86 1.14 -13.99
N LEU A 38 -2.60 1.42 -14.32
CA LEU A 38 -1.45 0.98 -13.53
C LEU A 38 -1.39 1.65 -12.15
N VAL A 39 -1.67 2.97 -12.08
CA VAL A 39 -1.69 3.69 -10.80
C VAL A 39 -2.83 3.19 -9.91
N MET A 40 -4.02 2.97 -10.47
CA MET A 40 -5.13 2.40 -9.71
C MET A 40 -4.84 0.99 -9.19
N GLN A 41 -4.13 0.17 -9.97
CA GLN A 41 -3.71 -1.16 -9.54
C GLN A 41 -2.71 -1.08 -8.38
N SER A 42 -1.67 -0.25 -8.50
CA SER A 42 -0.68 -0.03 -7.45
C SER A 42 -1.34 0.40 -6.13
N ALA A 43 -2.28 1.33 -6.21
CA ALA A 43 -2.99 1.84 -5.04
C ALA A 43 -3.89 0.76 -4.40
N THR A 44 -4.49 -0.10 -5.22
CA THR A 44 -5.27 -1.25 -4.76
C THR A 44 -4.38 -2.26 -4.02
N GLU A 45 -3.18 -2.54 -4.52
CA GLU A 45 -2.22 -3.43 -3.87
C GLU A 45 -1.75 -2.89 -2.52
N MET A 46 -1.50 -1.58 -2.42
CA MET A 46 -1.15 -0.92 -1.15
C MET A 46 -2.28 -1.03 -0.12
N HIS A 47 -3.52 -0.75 -0.53
CA HIS A 47 -4.68 -0.87 0.35
C HIS A 47 -4.89 -2.33 0.83
N ALA A 48 -4.75 -3.31 -0.08
CA ALA A 48 -4.82 -4.72 0.29
C ALA A 48 -3.74 -5.11 1.32
N ARG A 49 -2.52 -4.59 1.16
CA ARG A 49 -1.41 -4.85 2.09
C ARG A 49 -1.64 -4.19 3.45
N ALA A 50 -2.20 -2.98 3.48
CA ALA A 50 -2.62 -2.33 4.72
C ALA A 50 -3.63 -3.20 5.48
N LYS A 51 -4.68 -3.68 4.79
CA LYS A 51 -5.70 -4.57 5.37
C LYS A 51 -5.10 -5.85 5.94
N LEU A 52 -4.21 -6.51 5.19
CA LEU A 52 -3.52 -7.71 5.66
C LEU A 52 -2.70 -7.43 6.93
N LYS A 53 -1.94 -6.33 6.95
CA LYS A 53 -1.16 -5.95 8.14
C LYS A 53 -2.05 -5.68 9.35
N ARG A 54 -3.20 -5.01 9.18
CA ARG A 54 -4.16 -4.79 10.27
C ARG A 54 -4.70 -6.11 10.83
N ILE A 55 -5.08 -7.05 9.97
CA ILE A 55 -5.54 -8.38 10.39
C ILE A 55 -4.46 -9.08 11.21
N LEU A 56 -3.22 -9.10 10.71
CA LEU A 56 -2.11 -9.75 11.41
C LEU A 56 -1.81 -9.10 12.77
N LEU A 57 -1.86 -7.76 12.86
CA LEU A 57 -1.68 -7.04 14.13
C LEU A 57 -2.82 -7.32 15.12
N SER A 58 -4.07 -7.44 14.64
CA SER A 58 -5.23 -7.74 15.48
C SER A 58 -5.24 -9.18 16.03
N GLN A 59 -4.48 -10.08 15.41
CA GLN A 59 -4.33 -11.47 15.85
C GLN A 59 -3.20 -11.66 16.87
N VAL A 60 -2.36 -10.65 17.11
CA VAL A 60 -1.33 -10.72 18.14
C VAL A 60 -2.03 -10.63 19.50
N PRO A 61 -1.96 -11.66 20.36
CA PRO A 61 -2.56 -11.57 21.69
C PRO A 61 -1.88 -10.43 22.43
N THR A 62 -2.62 -9.37 22.77
CA THR A 62 -2.18 -8.43 23.79
C THR A 62 -2.15 -9.21 25.10
N LYS A 63 -0.96 -9.62 25.54
CA LYS A 63 -0.77 -10.19 26.87
C LYS A 63 -1.24 -9.15 27.87
N HIS A 64 -2.44 -9.35 28.41
CA HIS A 64 -2.92 -8.72 29.63
C HIS A 64 -3.00 -9.78 30.71
#